data_AF-A0A965BSJ9-F1
#
_entry.id   AF-A0A965BSJ9-F1
#
_cell.length_a   1.000
_cell.length_b   1.000
_cell.length_c   1.000
_cell.angle_alpha   90.00
_cell.angle_beta   90.00
_cell.angle_gamma   90.00
#
_symmetry.space_group_name_H-M   'P 1'
#
loop_
_entity.id
_entity.type
_entity.pdbx_description
1 polymer ?
#
loop_
_entity_poly.entity_id
_entity_poly.type
_entity_poly.pdbx_seq_one_letter_code
_entity_poly.pdbx_strand_id
1 'polypeptide(L)'
;ALHTRHMLQLGREGRYSDFSIAGGALAAISPQNPSWPVTLWENLGLSMQIHGVNRLVFLGHEDCAAVKQWAQAQPNLRHLPELEWHNSIFASATAEAQRRFPSLTIQCRVIFLSGDVLHCNCGAANTTQPPSSIAAPPAPAMPSSDRQGFVEFIKAAMRSRNTLIRDERRALAIGVTEYGLTATEAREVFFAHTVAHDSIAQEKLTDEAAAFLRMRATKQGVVRKADMELAIALVRRRAETSLSKAEAERLVRDIMLRENLRPRRLTDILIGG
;
A
#
# COMPACT_ATOMS: atom_id res chain seq x y z
N ALA A 1 1.48 2.28 7.53
CA ALA A 1 1.12 3.35 8.49
C ALA A 1 2.33 3.89 9.26
N LEU A 2 3.09 3.04 9.98
CA LEU A 2 4.26 3.48 10.77
C LEU A 2 5.40 4.03 9.90
N HIS A 3 5.69 3.38 8.76
CA HIS A 3 6.73 3.84 7.81
C HIS A 3 6.46 5.26 7.28
N THR A 4 5.25 5.51 6.78
CA THR A 4 4.84 6.83 6.29
C THR A 4 4.98 7.87 7.39
N ARG A 5 4.46 7.61 8.60
CA ARG A 5 4.58 8.53 9.76
C ARG A 5 6.03 8.86 10.10
N HIS A 6 6.93 7.88 10.08
CA HIS A 6 8.35 8.11 10.34
C HIS A 6 9.00 9.01 9.29
N MET A 7 8.67 8.83 8.00
CA MET A 7 9.19 9.68 6.93
C MET A 7 8.69 11.13 7.04
N LEU A 8 7.45 11.34 7.52
CA LEU A 8 6.95 12.69 7.87
C LEU A 8 7.79 13.32 8.99
N GLN A 9 8.07 12.57 10.06
CA GLN A 9 8.90 13.04 11.19
C GLN A 9 10.33 13.43 10.76
N LEU A 10 10.86 12.76 9.74
CA LEU A 10 12.17 13.08 9.15
C LEU A 10 12.12 14.27 8.17
N GLY A 11 10.96 14.91 7.98
CA GLY A 11 10.79 16.02 7.04
C GLY A 11 11.01 15.61 5.57
N ARG A 12 10.78 14.33 5.26
CA ARG A 12 11.05 13.74 3.93
C ARG A 12 9.80 13.58 3.07
N GLU A 13 8.72 14.30 3.36
CA GLU A 13 7.52 14.33 2.50
C GLU A 13 7.88 14.52 1.02
N GLY A 14 7.52 13.53 0.19
CA GLY A 14 7.82 13.52 -1.25
C GLY A 14 9.31 13.43 -1.64
N ARG A 15 10.22 13.19 -0.68
CA ARG A 15 11.70 13.17 -0.87
C ARG A 15 12.34 11.86 -0.42
N TYR A 16 11.67 10.74 -0.70
CA TYR A 16 12.20 9.39 -0.54
C TYR A 16 11.62 8.47 -1.63
N SER A 17 12.33 7.38 -1.90
CA SER A 17 11.80 6.22 -2.62
C SER A 17 11.65 5.09 -1.60
N ASP A 18 10.49 4.44 -1.57
CA ASP A 18 10.25 3.29 -0.71
C ASP A 18 10.22 1.99 -1.51
N PHE A 19 10.98 1.01 -1.02
CA PHE A 19 10.93 -0.37 -1.50
C PHE A 19 10.63 -1.26 -0.31
N SER A 20 9.49 -1.95 -0.36
CA SER A 20 9.04 -2.83 0.73
C SER A 20 9.13 -4.28 0.28
N ILE A 21 9.84 -5.09 1.06
CA ILE A 21 10.04 -6.51 0.83
C ILE A 21 10.06 -7.24 2.17
N ALA A 22 9.63 -8.50 2.18
CA ALA A 22 9.59 -9.30 3.41
C ALA A 22 10.98 -9.35 4.08
N GLY A 23 11.03 -9.04 5.38
CA GLY A 23 12.25 -8.98 6.16
C GLY A 23 13.14 -7.75 5.91
N GLY A 24 12.75 -6.83 5.02
CA GLY A 24 13.48 -5.59 4.76
C GLY A 24 14.93 -5.84 4.37
N ALA A 25 15.87 -5.45 5.22
CA ALA A 25 17.30 -5.69 5.01
C ALA A 25 17.68 -7.17 4.86
N LEU A 26 16.88 -8.09 5.42
CA LEU A 26 17.08 -9.52 5.26
C LEU A 26 17.04 -9.95 3.80
N ALA A 27 16.15 -9.32 3.02
CA ALA A 27 16.01 -9.60 1.61
C ALA A 27 17.26 -9.25 0.80
N ALA A 28 18.10 -8.33 1.30
CA ALA A 28 19.33 -7.92 0.66
C ALA A 28 20.41 -9.03 0.67
N ILE A 29 20.27 -10.01 1.57
CA ILE A 29 21.25 -11.08 1.83
C ILE A 29 20.62 -12.47 1.83
N SER A 30 19.35 -12.62 1.43
CA SER A 30 18.60 -13.86 1.63
C SER A 30 19.04 -14.99 0.68
N PRO A 31 19.67 -16.07 1.17
CA PRO A 31 19.96 -17.24 0.34
C PRO A 31 18.72 -18.12 0.15
N GLN A 32 17.75 -18.04 1.08
CA GLN A 32 16.49 -18.79 0.99
C GLN A 32 15.61 -18.30 -0.16
N ASN A 33 15.77 -17.02 -0.54
CA ASN A 33 15.04 -16.39 -1.63
C ASN A 33 16.02 -15.64 -2.54
N PRO A 34 16.75 -16.35 -3.43
CA PRO A 34 17.86 -15.77 -4.19
C PRO A 34 17.44 -14.68 -5.18
N SER A 35 16.16 -14.62 -5.56
CA SER A 35 15.61 -13.54 -6.40
C SER A 35 15.44 -12.21 -5.66
N TRP A 36 15.37 -12.23 -4.33
CA TRP A 36 15.15 -11.02 -3.53
C TRP A 36 16.34 -10.08 -3.55
N PRO A 37 17.59 -10.54 -3.28
CA PRO A 37 18.77 -9.67 -3.41
C PRO A 37 18.88 -9.09 -4.82
N VAL A 38 18.67 -9.90 -5.87
CA VAL A 38 18.75 -9.44 -7.27
C VAL A 38 17.78 -8.28 -7.51
N THR A 39 16.50 -8.50 -7.19
CA THR A 39 15.46 -7.49 -7.37
C THR A 39 15.75 -6.21 -6.57
N LEU A 40 16.18 -6.36 -5.31
CA LEU A 40 16.47 -5.22 -4.43
C LEU A 40 17.62 -4.39 -4.96
N TRP A 41 18.73 -5.03 -5.35
CA TRP A 41 19.92 -4.31 -5.81
C TRP A 41 19.75 -3.68 -7.19
N GLU A 42 19.02 -4.33 -8.11
CA GLU A 42 18.68 -3.76 -9.41
C GLU A 42 17.74 -2.55 -9.25
N ASN A 43 16.72 -2.66 -8.39
CA ASN A 43 15.82 -1.53 -8.09
C ASN A 43 16.56 -0.35 -7.45
N LEU A 44 17.46 -0.62 -6.49
CA LEU A 44 18.27 0.44 -5.87
C LEU A 44 19.19 1.09 -6.90
N GLY A 45 19.90 0.30 -7.72
CA GLY A 45 20.79 0.81 -8.76
C GLY A 45 20.06 1.72 -9.75
N LEU A 46 18.88 1.31 -10.23
CA LEU A 46 18.06 2.13 -11.11
C LEU A 46 17.60 3.41 -10.39
N SER A 47 17.12 3.30 -9.14
CA SER A 47 16.69 4.46 -8.34
C SER A 47 17.81 5.49 -8.13
N MET A 48 19.05 5.03 -7.91
CA MET A 48 20.22 5.91 -7.82
C MET A 48 20.46 6.67 -9.13
N GLN A 49 20.29 6.01 -10.28
CA GLN A 49 20.47 6.63 -11.60
C GLN A 49 19.40 7.67 -11.92
N ILE A 50 18.12 7.34 -11.73
CA ILE A 50 17.00 8.18 -12.19
C ILE A 50 16.60 9.27 -11.18
N HIS A 51 16.93 9.09 -9.90
CA HIS A 51 16.53 10.01 -8.82
C HIS A 51 17.71 10.55 -8.00
N GLY A 52 18.95 10.20 -8.32
CA GLY A 52 20.13 10.70 -7.61
C GLY A 52 20.19 10.25 -6.15
N VAL A 53 19.64 9.08 -5.82
CA VAL A 53 19.66 8.54 -4.45
C VAL A 53 21.11 8.32 -4.00
N ASN A 54 21.48 8.96 -2.89
CA ASN A 54 22.82 8.84 -2.28
C ASN A 54 22.78 8.30 -0.84
N ARG A 55 21.57 8.05 -0.32
CA ARG A 55 21.35 7.54 1.04
C ARG A 55 20.35 6.39 1.02
N LEU A 56 20.73 5.29 1.64
CA LEU A 56 19.89 4.13 1.91
C LEU A 56 19.57 4.05 3.40
N VAL A 57 18.31 3.77 3.71
CA VAL A 57 17.87 3.48 5.08
C VAL A 57 17.33 2.06 5.09
N PHE A 58 18.04 1.15 5.74
CA PHE A 58 17.47 -0.14 6.10
C PHE A 58 16.53 0.05 7.29
N LEU A 59 15.28 -0.37 7.11
CA LEU A 59 14.24 -0.22 8.11
C LEU A 59 13.64 -1.59 8.44
N GLY A 60 13.92 -2.05 9.65
CA GLY A 60 13.24 -3.18 10.28
C GLY A 60 12.12 -2.70 11.20
N HIS A 61 11.36 -3.64 11.73
CA HIS A 61 10.37 -3.38 12.77
C HIS A 61 10.37 -4.52 13.79
N GLU A 62 9.89 -4.23 15.00
CA GLU A 62 9.59 -5.22 16.03
C GLU A 62 8.51 -6.18 15.55
N ASP A 63 8.58 -7.45 15.99
CA ASP A 63 7.64 -8.49 15.62
C ASP A 63 7.68 -8.84 14.12
N CYS A 64 8.88 -8.83 13.53
CA CYS A 64 9.09 -9.16 12.13
C CYS A 64 9.05 -10.67 11.91
N ALA A 65 7.93 -11.16 11.35
CA ALA A 65 7.73 -12.58 11.06
C ALA A 65 8.85 -13.19 10.19
N ALA A 66 9.35 -12.46 9.19
CA ALA A 66 10.44 -12.93 8.32
C ALA A 66 11.76 -13.11 9.08
N VAL A 67 12.08 -12.20 10.00
CA VAL A 67 13.28 -12.31 10.86
C VAL A 67 13.11 -13.46 11.85
N LYS A 68 11.92 -13.64 12.42
CA LYS A 68 11.62 -14.78 13.30
C LYS A 68 11.76 -16.11 12.58
N GLN A 69 11.24 -16.23 11.36
CA GLN A 69 11.38 -17.43 10.53
C GLN A 69 12.86 -17.71 10.22
N TRP A 70 13.63 -16.66 9.88
CA TRP A 70 15.06 -16.79 9.66
C TRP A 70 15.83 -17.24 10.91
N ALA A 71 15.49 -16.69 12.08
CA ALA A 71 16.07 -17.07 13.35
C ALA A 71 15.75 -18.53 13.72
N GLN A 72 14.52 -18.99 13.44
CA GLN A 72 14.11 -20.38 13.66
C GLN A 72 14.90 -21.37 12.81
N ALA A 73 15.32 -20.97 11.61
CA ALA A 73 16.20 -21.77 10.75
C ALA A 73 17.63 -21.91 11.30
N GLN A 74 17.97 -21.25 12.42
CA GLN A 74 19.27 -21.31 13.08
C GLN A 74 19.13 -21.88 14.50
N PRO A 75 19.16 -23.22 14.65
CA PRO A 75 18.77 -23.91 15.89
C PRO A 75 19.53 -23.44 17.14
N ASN A 76 20.81 -23.11 16.97
CA ASN A 76 21.70 -22.72 18.07
C ASN A 76 21.56 -21.25 18.49
N LEU A 77 20.92 -20.42 17.67
CA LEU A 77 20.84 -18.97 17.87
C LEU A 77 19.40 -18.44 17.93
N ARG A 78 18.39 -19.29 17.70
CA ARG A 78 16.96 -18.93 17.68
C ARG A 78 16.45 -18.23 18.95
N HIS A 79 17.17 -18.36 20.06
CA HIS A 79 16.83 -17.80 21.36
C HIS A 79 17.29 -16.34 21.54
N LEU A 80 18.11 -15.81 20.62
CA LEU A 80 18.55 -14.43 20.68
C LEU A 80 17.36 -13.47 20.55
N PRO A 81 17.40 -12.32 21.23
CA PRO A 81 16.41 -11.25 21.03
C PRO A 81 16.31 -10.86 19.55
N GLU A 82 15.10 -10.54 19.08
CA GLU A 82 14.87 -10.16 17.69
C GLU A 82 15.77 -9.00 17.23
N LEU A 83 16.06 -8.06 18.13
CA LEU A 83 16.94 -6.93 17.85
C LEU A 83 18.37 -7.36 17.47
N GLU A 84 18.91 -8.43 18.07
CA GLU A 84 20.23 -8.96 17.72
C GLU A 84 20.23 -9.52 16.30
N TRP A 85 19.13 -10.14 15.89
CA TRP A 85 18.96 -10.60 14.52
C TRP A 85 18.90 -9.43 13.54
N HIS A 86 18.13 -8.39 13.84
CA HIS A 86 18.11 -7.16 13.03
C HIS A 86 19.52 -6.57 12.90
N ASN A 87 20.28 -6.45 13.99
CA ASN A 87 21.65 -5.93 13.97
C ASN A 87 22.58 -6.77 13.07
N SER A 88 22.55 -8.09 13.20
CA SER A 88 23.35 -9.01 12.37
C SER A 88 22.99 -8.92 10.88
N ILE A 89 21.70 -8.84 10.59
CA ILE A 89 21.17 -8.66 9.23
C ILE A 89 21.61 -7.30 8.67
N PHE A 90 21.49 -6.23 9.44
CA PHE A 90 21.91 -4.89 9.02
C PHE A 90 23.40 -4.81 8.74
N ALA A 91 24.25 -5.42 9.58
CA ALA A 91 25.69 -5.47 9.33
C ALA A 91 26.01 -6.15 8.00
N SER A 92 25.42 -7.32 7.76
CA SER A 92 25.64 -8.09 6.53
C SER A 92 25.09 -7.37 5.29
N ALA A 93 23.89 -6.81 5.36
CA ALA A 93 23.28 -6.06 4.28
C ALA A 93 24.02 -4.75 3.98
N THR A 94 24.56 -4.10 5.00
CA THR A 94 25.39 -2.89 4.88
C THR A 94 26.69 -3.19 4.16
N ALA A 95 27.37 -4.28 4.51
CA ALA A 95 28.59 -4.71 3.84
C ALA A 95 28.33 -4.97 2.33
N GLU A 96 27.23 -5.66 2.00
CA GLU A 96 26.87 -5.91 0.60
C GLU A 96 26.48 -4.62 -0.14
N ALA A 97 25.76 -3.70 0.50
CA ALA A 97 25.45 -2.39 -0.06
C ALA A 97 26.71 -1.57 -0.35
N GLN A 98 27.67 -1.52 0.58
CA GLN A 98 28.93 -0.79 0.42
C GLN A 98 29.81 -1.39 -0.67
N ARG A 99 29.82 -2.73 -0.78
CA ARG A 99 30.55 -3.43 -1.84
C ARG A 99 30.02 -3.07 -3.23
N ARG A 100 28.70 -2.91 -3.37
CA ARG A 100 28.04 -2.56 -4.65
C ARG A 100 28.04 -1.06 -4.93
N PHE A 101 27.85 -0.25 -3.91
CA PHE A 101 27.65 1.20 -4.01
C PHE A 101 28.51 1.94 -2.96
N PRO A 102 29.83 2.08 -3.18
CA PRO A 102 30.76 2.60 -2.17
C PRO A 102 30.47 4.04 -1.69
N SER A 103 29.82 4.85 -2.52
CA SER A 103 29.47 6.24 -2.20
C SER A 103 28.16 6.40 -1.42
N LEU A 104 27.47 5.30 -1.12
CA LEU A 104 26.15 5.32 -0.49
C LEU A 104 26.27 5.55 1.02
N THR A 105 25.55 6.55 1.54
CA THR A 105 25.40 6.71 3.00
C THR A 105 24.32 5.75 3.50
N ILE A 106 24.64 4.89 4.47
CA ILE A 106 23.71 3.87 4.96
C ILE A 106 23.31 4.18 6.41
N GLN A 107 22.01 4.04 6.71
CA GLN A 107 21.46 4.11 8.06
C GLN A 107 20.58 2.89 8.33
N CYS A 108 20.53 2.46 9.59
CA CYS A 108 19.82 1.25 10.00
C CYS A 108 18.92 1.60 11.16
N ARG A 109 17.67 1.20 11.07
CA ARG A 109 16.64 1.60 12.02
C ARG A 109 15.69 0.45 12.29
N VAL A 110 15.23 0.34 13.53
CA VAL A 110 14.11 -0.54 13.92
C VAL A 110 12.99 0.31 14.47
N ILE A 111 11.77 0.09 13.99
CA ILE A 111 10.56 0.71 14.53
C ILE A 111 9.90 -0.28 15.51
N PHE A 112 9.68 0.12 16.75
CA PHE A 112 8.92 -0.65 17.71
C PHE A 112 7.42 -0.53 17.49
N LEU A 113 6.63 -1.46 18.03
CA LEU A 113 5.16 -1.41 17.98
C LEU A 113 4.60 -0.18 18.72
N SER A 114 5.35 0.36 19.69
CA SER A 114 5.06 1.65 20.34
C SER A 114 5.13 2.85 19.38
N GLY A 115 5.82 2.68 18.25
CA GLY A 115 6.16 3.75 17.30
C GLY A 115 7.51 4.42 17.57
N ASP A 116 8.21 4.03 18.64
CA ASP A 116 9.58 4.49 18.90
C ASP A 116 10.53 3.94 17.83
N VAL A 117 11.57 4.72 17.51
CA VAL A 117 12.55 4.34 16.49
C VAL A 117 13.93 4.25 17.11
N LEU A 118 14.50 3.06 17.07
CA LEU A 118 15.90 2.83 17.43
C LEU A 118 16.77 3.07 16.20
N HIS A 119 17.79 3.89 16.37
CA HIS A 119 18.87 4.01 15.40
C HIS A 119 19.90 2.93 15.71
N CYS A 120 19.98 1.93 14.85
CA CYS A 120 20.92 0.83 14.99
C CYS A 120 22.26 1.19 14.35
N ASN A 121 23.34 0.64 14.89
CA ASN A 121 24.61 0.67 14.20
C ASN A 121 24.53 -0.23 12.96
N CYS A 122 24.82 0.30 11.78
CA CYS A 122 24.90 -0.49 10.54
C CYS A 122 26.15 -1.36 10.45
N GLY A 123 27.01 -1.34 11.48
CA GLY A 123 28.35 -1.91 11.44
C GLY A 123 29.31 -1.00 10.67
N ALA A 124 30.58 -1.01 11.09
CA ALA A 124 31.66 -0.62 10.20
C ALA A 124 31.85 -1.75 9.18
N ALA A 125 32.25 -1.42 7.95
CA ALA A 125 32.65 -2.38 6.93
C ALA A 125 33.93 -3.14 7.35
N ASN A 126 33.90 -3.89 8.46
CA ASN A 126 35.02 -4.69 8.88
C ASN A 126 34.97 -6.00 8.11
N THR A 127 35.94 -6.13 7.23
CA THR A 127 36.34 -7.32 6.48
C THR A 127 36.66 -8.48 7.42
N THR A 128 35.64 -9.15 7.95
CA THR A 128 35.77 -10.51 8.48
C THR A 128 34.44 -11.23 8.33
N GLN A 129 34.33 -11.92 7.21
CA GLN A 129 33.26 -12.83 6.85
C GLN A 129 33.11 -13.90 7.95
N PRO A 130 31.94 -14.13 8.56
CA PRO A 130 31.71 -15.36 9.31
C PRO A 130 31.72 -16.55 8.32
N PRO A 131 32.18 -17.74 8.75
CA PRO A 131 32.43 -18.84 7.83
C PRO A 131 31.14 -19.27 7.13
N SER A 132 31.17 -19.20 5.80
CA SER A 132 30.18 -19.77 4.90
C SER A 132 30.26 -21.31 4.98
N SER A 133 29.46 -21.92 5.85
CA SER A 133 29.17 -23.35 5.77
C SER A 133 27.93 -23.70 6.60
N ILE A 134 26.75 -23.43 6.06
CA ILE A 134 25.54 -24.17 6.43
C ILE A 134 24.89 -24.61 5.12
N ALA A 135 24.94 -25.93 4.88
CA ALA A 135 24.25 -26.56 3.76
C ALA A 135 22.74 -26.31 3.87
N ALA A 136 22.12 -26.03 2.72
CA ALA A 136 20.70 -25.69 2.63
C ALA A 136 19.81 -26.85 3.11
N PRO A 137 18.86 -26.62 4.04
CA PRO A 137 17.77 -27.56 4.27
C PRO A 137 16.80 -27.54 3.08
N PRO A 138 16.08 -28.64 2.80
CA PRO A 138 15.07 -28.67 1.75
C PRO A 138 13.93 -27.69 2.08
N ALA A 139 13.44 -27.01 1.04
CA ALA A 139 12.36 -26.04 1.14
C ALA A 139 11.11 -26.66 1.79
N PRO A 140 10.45 -25.98 2.75
CA PRO A 140 9.19 -26.45 3.29
C PRO A 140 8.10 -26.35 2.21
N ALA A 141 7.23 -27.36 2.15
CA ALA A 141 6.07 -27.37 1.27
C ALA A 141 5.11 -26.24 1.66
N MET A 142 4.65 -25.48 0.67
CA MET A 142 3.64 -24.44 0.81
C MET A 142 2.35 -25.03 1.42
N PRO A 143 1.64 -24.32 2.33
CA PRO A 143 0.32 -24.74 2.77
C PRO A 143 -0.65 -24.78 1.58
N SER A 144 -1.57 -25.74 1.58
CA SER A 144 -2.60 -25.89 0.54
C SER A 144 -3.45 -24.62 0.44
N SER A 145 -3.60 -24.06 -0.75
CA SER A 145 -4.36 -22.84 -1.01
C SER A 145 -5.84 -22.98 -0.64
N ASP A 146 -6.39 -22.08 0.18
CA ASP A 146 -7.82 -21.96 0.48
C ASP A 146 -8.47 -20.80 -0.27
N ARG A 147 -8.65 -21.00 -1.58
CA ARG A 147 -9.27 -20.01 -2.47
C ARG A 147 -10.71 -19.66 -2.05
N GLN A 148 -11.47 -20.64 -1.57
CA GLN A 148 -12.87 -20.45 -1.22
C GLN A 148 -13.04 -19.68 0.08
N GLY A 149 -12.20 -19.94 1.09
CA GLY A 149 -12.16 -19.15 2.32
C GLY A 149 -11.86 -17.67 2.05
N PHE A 150 -10.94 -17.39 1.13
CA PHE A 150 -10.62 -16.01 0.76
C PHE A 150 -11.80 -15.30 0.06
N VAL A 151 -12.57 -16.00 -0.79
CA VAL A 151 -13.79 -15.46 -1.40
C VAL A 151 -14.82 -15.05 -0.34
N GLU A 152 -15.07 -15.91 0.65
CA GLU A 152 -16.05 -15.63 1.70
C GLU A 152 -15.59 -14.50 2.64
N PHE A 153 -14.29 -14.41 2.90
CA PHE A 153 -13.69 -13.26 3.59
C PHE A 153 -13.97 -11.93 2.85
N ILE A 154 -13.72 -11.89 1.54
CA ILE A 154 -13.95 -10.69 0.74
C ILE A 154 -15.43 -10.28 0.78
N LYS A 155 -16.36 -11.23 0.57
CA LYS A 155 -17.80 -10.96 0.65
C LYS A 155 -18.24 -10.48 2.04
N ALA A 156 -17.73 -11.08 3.11
CA ALA A 156 -18.08 -10.72 4.48
C ALA A 156 -17.59 -9.32 4.86
N ALA A 157 -16.35 -8.97 4.49
CA ALA A 157 -15.81 -7.65 4.79
C ALA A 157 -16.43 -6.53 3.91
N MET A 158 -16.95 -6.86 2.72
CA MET A 158 -17.77 -5.93 1.93
C MET A 158 -19.14 -5.67 2.56
N ARG A 159 -19.82 -6.71 3.05
CA ARG A 159 -21.13 -6.59 3.73
C ARG A 159 -21.04 -5.76 5.02
N SER A 160 -19.94 -5.89 5.75
CA SER A 160 -19.71 -5.18 7.02
C SER A 160 -19.13 -3.76 6.84
N ARG A 161 -18.94 -3.27 5.61
CA ARG A 161 -18.26 -2.00 5.29
C ARG A 161 -16.87 -1.88 5.93
N ASN A 162 -16.17 -3.00 6.03
CA ASN A 162 -14.86 -3.04 6.66
C ASN A 162 -13.83 -2.30 5.78
N THR A 163 -13.20 -1.25 6.33
CA THR A 163 -12.21 -0.44 5.62
C THR A 163 -10.94 -1.22 5.26
N LEU A 164 -10.73 -2.40 5.85
CA LEU A 164 -9.63 -3.32 5.53
C LEU A 164 -9.63 -3.78 4.06
N ILE A 165 -10.78 -3.88 3.39
CA ILE A 165 -10.87 -4.25 1.96
C ILE A 165 -10.67 -3.06 1.02
N ARG A 166 -10.88 -1.82 1.49
CA ARG A 166 -10.57 -0.62 0.71
C ARG A 166 -9.06 -0.44 0.49
N ASP A 167 -8.23 -1.15 1.26
CA ASP A 167 -6.79 -1.25 1.04
C ASP A 167 -6.49 -2.55 0.27
N GLU A 168 -6.45 -2.46 -1.07
CA GLU A 168 -6.13 -3.56 -1.97
C GLU A 168 -4.87 -4.31 -1.50
N ARG A 169 -3.80 -3.59 -1.14
CA ARG A 169 -2.54 -4.21 -0.72
C ARG A 169 -2.72 -5.08 0.52
N ARG A 170 -3.58 -4.66 1.44
CA ARG A 170 -3.83 -5.38 2.68
C ARG A 170 -4.72 -6.60 2.48
N ALA A 171 -5.74 -6.50 1.63
CA ALA A 171 -6.58 -7.63 1.25
C ALA A 171 -5.79 -8.71 0.48
N LEU A 172 -4.91 -8.29 -0.45
CA LEU A 172 -4.02 -9.20 -1.17
C LEU A 172 -3.00 -9.86 -0.25
N ALA A 173 -2.44 -9.11 0.71
CA ALA A 173 -1.54 -9.67 1.71
C ALA A 173 -2.24 -10.79 2.51
N ILE A 174 -3.47 -10.57 2.98
CA ILE A 174 -4.28 -11.59 3.69
C ILE A 174 -4.50 -12.83 2.81
N GLY A 175 -4.85 -12.65 1.53
CA GLY A 175 -5.01 -13.77 0.59
C GLY A 175 -3.75 -14.63 0.45
N VAL A 176 -2.57 -14.00 0.46
CA VAL A 176 -1.29 -14.69 0.36
C VAL A 176 -0.86 -15.31 1.70
N THR A 177 -0.99 -14.59 2.81
CA THR A 177 -0.41 -14.99 4.11
C THR A 177 -1.33 -15.86 4.94
N GLU A 178 -2.66 -15.68 4.85
CA GLU A 178 -3.64 -16.39 5.69
C GLU A 178 -4.35 -17.50 4.92
N TYR A 179 -4.55 -17.31 3.62
CA TYR A 179 -5.25 -18.28 2.76
C TYR A 179 -4.33 -19.06 1.82
N GLY A 180 -3.02 -18.74 1.80
CA GLY A 180 -2.03 -19.49 1.04
C GLY A 180 -2.20 -19.39 -0.49
N LEU A 181 -2.89 -18.36 -0.99
CA LEU A 181 -2.99 -18.10 -2.43
C LEU A 181 -1.66 -17.55 -2.95
N THR A 182 -1.38 -17.78 -4.23
CA THR A 182 -0.37 -16.98 -4.92
C THR A 182 -0.85 -15.53 -5.07
N ALA A 183 0.08 -14.58 -5.23
CA ALA A 183 -0.26 -13.17 -5.42
C ALA A 183 -1.20 -12.95 -6.62
N THR A 184 -1.06 -13.77 -7.66
CA THR A 184 -1.93 -13.75 -8.85
C THR A 184 -3.34 -14.19 -8.51
N GLU A 185 -3.49 -15.33 -7.84
CA GLU A 185 -4.81 -15.87 -7.45
C GLU A 185 -5.53 -14.94 -6.47
N ALA A 186 -4.81 -14.38 -5.49
CA ALA A 186 -5.38 -13.41 -4.56
C ALA A 186 -5.88 -12.16 -5.31
N ARG A 187 -5.15 -11.70 -6.34
CA ARG A 187 -5.57 -10.59 -7.19
C ARG A 187 -6.81 -10.90 -8.01
N GLU A 188 -6.83 -12.05 -8.67
CA GLU A 188 -7.99 -12.48 -9.46
C GLU A 188 -9.25 -12.53 -8.60
N VAL A 189 -9.16 -13.17 -7.42
CA VAL A 189 -10.29 -13.29 -6.49
C VAL A 189 -10.72 -11.93 -5.97
N PHE A 190 -9.77 -11.07 -5.57
CA PHE A 190 -10.07 -9.72 -5.10
C PHE A 190 -10.79 -8.91 -6.18
N PHE A 191 -10.21 -8.77 -7.38
CA PHE A 191 -10.79 -7.96 -8.46
C PHE A 191 -12.15 -8.48 -8.93
N ALA A 192 -12.31 -9.80 -9.05
CA ALA A 192 -13.59 -10.40 -9.45
C ALA A 192 -14.74 -10.04 -8.49
N HIS A 193 -14.43 -9.74 -7.22
CA HIS A 193 -15.43 -9.50 -6.19
C HIS A 193 -15.49 -8.05 -5.69
N THR A 194 -14.47 -7.22 -5.92
CA THR A 194 -14.47 -5.79 -5.51
C THR A 194 -14.83 -4.84 -6.65
N VAL A 195 -14.36 -5.08 -7.88
CA VAL A 195 -14.65 -4.20 -9.03
C VAL A 195 -16.14 -4.18 -9.34
N ALA A 196 -16.79 -5.34 -9.30
CA ALA A 196 -18.22 -5.46 -9.51
C ALA A 196 -19.04 -4.69 -8.46
N HIS A 197 -18.53 -4.54 -7.23
CA HIS A 197 -19.25 -3.85 -6.17
C HIS A 197 -18.97 -2.34 -6.15
N ASP A 198 -17.75 -1.92 -6.45
CA ASP A 198 -17.42 -0.50 -6.61
C ASP A 198 -18.09 0.09 -7.85
N SER A 199 -18.19 -0.67 -8.95
CA SER A 199 -18.97 -0.26 -10.12
C SER A 199 -20.46 -0.15 -9.79
N ILE A 200 -21.05 -1.14 -9.10
CA ILE A 200 -22.46 -1.10 -8.65
C ILE A 200 -22.70 0.06 -7.66
N ALA A 201 -21.77 0.34 -6.76
CA ALA A 201 -21.89 1.43 -5.79
C ALA A 201 -21.77 2.80 -6.46
N GLN A 202 -20.85 2.95 -7.42
CA GLN A 202 -20.67 4.16 -8.20
C GLN A 202 -21.86 4.42 -9.12
N GLU A 203 -22.39 3.38 -9.77
CA GLU A 203 -23.59 3.46 -10.64
C GLU A 203 -24.81 3.90 -9.82
N LYS A 204 -25.06 3.28 -8.66
CA LYS A 204 -26.12 3.71 -7.74
C LYS A 204 -25.95 5.15 -7.27
N LEU A 205 -24.71 5.56 -6.96
CA LEU A 205 -24.42 6.94 -6.57
C LEU A 205 -24.74 7.93 -7.70
N THR A 206 -24.37 7.60 -8.93
CA THR A 206 -24.69 8.43 -10.10
C THR A 206 -26.20 8.48 -10.38
N ASP A 207 -26.91 7.36 -10.21
CA ASP A 207 -28.37 7.29 -10.41
C ASP A 207 -29.14 8.11 -9.38
N GLU A 208 -28.75 8.04 -8.10
CA GLU A 208 -29.35 8.83 -7.02
C GLU A 208 -29.15 10.34 -7.26
N ALA A 209 -27.93 10.74 -7.64
CA ALA A 209 -27.63 12.14 -7.96
C ALA A 209 -28.38 12.61 -9.22
N ALA A 210 -28.49 11.76 -10.25
CA ALA A 210 -29.27 12.05 -11.45
C ALA A 210 -30.76 12.21 -11.14
N ALA A 211 -31.35 11.31 -10.34
CA ALA A 211 -32.75 11.38 -9.92
C ALA A 211 -33.03 12.65 -9.10
N PHE A 212 -32.12 13.01 -8.19
CA PHE A 212 -32.22 14.25 -7.41
C PHE A 212 -32.22 15.50 -8.32
N LEU A 213 -31.28 15.56 -9.28
CA LEU A 213 -31.16 16.68 -10.21
C LEU A 213 -32.38 16.77 -11.13
N ARG A 214 -32.89 15.64 -11.64
CA ARG A 214 -34.12 15.59 -12.45
C ARG A 214 -35.34 16.09 -11.68
N MET A 215 -35.49 15.69 -10.42
CA MET A 215 -36.60 16.13 -9.56
C MET A 215 -36.58 17.65 -9.30
N ARG A 216 -35.39 18.25 -9.24
CA ARG A 216 -35.21 19.69 -8.97
C ARG A 216 -35.12 20.54 -10.25
N ALA A 217 -34.96 19.91 -11.41
CA ALA A 217 -34.93 20.61 -12.69
C ALA A 217 -36.30 21.17 -13.06
N THR A 218 -36.31 22.30 -13.77
CA THR A 218 -37.52 22.78 -14.44
C THR A 218 -37.91 21.86 -15.60
N LYS A 219 -39.12 22.04 -16.16
CA LYS A 219 -39.56 21.34 -17.39
C LYS A 219 -38.62 21.53 -18.58
N GLN A 220 -37.78 22.57 -18.55
CA GLN A 220 -36.81 22.92 -19.60
C GLN A 220 -35.40 22.36 -19.29
N GLY A 221 -35.25 21.48 -18.28
CA GLY A 221 -33.96 20.89 -17.90
C GLY A 221 -33.03 21.84 -17.16
N VAL A 222 -33.53 22.97 -16.64
CA VAL A 222 -32.71 23.98 -15.95
C VAL A 222 -32.64 23.69 -14.45
N VAL A 223 -31.42 23.59 -13.90
CA VAL A 223 -31.14 23.33 -12.48
C VAL A 223 -30.59 24.59 -11.80
N ARG A 224 -31.09 24.93 -10.61
CA ARG A 224 -30.61 26.10 -9.85
C ARG A 224 -29.23 25.82 -9.24
N LYS A 225 -28.43 26.87 -9.07
CA LYS A 225 -27.10 26.77 -8.42
C LYS A 225 -27.18 26.12 -7.03
N ALA A 226 -28.18 26.46 -6.22
CA ALA A 226 -28.38 25.86 -4.91
C ALA A 226 -28.65 24.35 -4.97
N ASP A 227 -29.45 23.89 -5.92
CA ASP A 227 -29.73 22.45 -6.10
C ASP A 227 -28.49 21.71 -6.61
N MET A 228 -27.67 22.34 -7.45
CA MET A 228 -26.39 21.79 -7.91
C MET A 228 -25.39 21.62 -6.75
N GLU A 229 -25.27 22.61 -5.86
CA GLU A 229 -24.43 22.52 -4.65
C GLU A 229 -24.92 21.41 -3.71
N LEU A 230 -26.23 21.23 -3.57
CA LEU A 230 -26.81 20.12 -2.80
C LEU A 230 -26.48 18.76 -3.42
N ALA A 231 -26.51 18.62 -4.74
CA ALA A 231 -26.10 17.40 -5.43
C ALA A 231 -24.61 17.09 -5.21
N ILE A 232 -23.74 18.11 -5.27
CA ILE A 232 -22.31 17.97 -4.96
C ILE A 232 -22.11 17.52 -3.51
N ALA A 233 -22.83 18.13 -2.56
CA ALA A 233 -22.77 17.74 -1.16
C ALA A 233 -23.27 16.30 -0.93
N LEU A 234 -24.33 15.88 -1.63
CA LEU A 234 -24.88 14.53 -1.58
C LEU A 234 -23.85 13.48 -2.07
N VAL A 235 -23.23 13.73 -3.23
CA VAL A 235 -22.17 12.89 -3.79
C VAL A 235 -20.99 12.77 -2.82
N ARG A 236 -20.51 13.90 -2.29
CA ARG A 236 -19.37 13.92 -1.36
C ARG A 236 -19.67 13.22 -0.04
N ARG A 237 -20.89 13.38 0.49
CA ARG A 237 -21.31 12.74 1.73
C ARG A 237 -21.38 11.23 1.56
N ARG A 238 -21.90 10.76 0.43
CA ARG A 238 -22.08 9.33 0.15
C ARG A 238 -20.77 8.63 -0.23
N ALA A 239 -19.81 9.38 -0.76
CA ALA A 239 -18.44 8.94 -1.02
C ALA A 239 -17.53 8.95 0.23
N GLU A 240 -18.02 9.38 1.40
CA GLU A 240 -17.32 9.29 2.69
C GLU A 240 -15.82 9.72 2.63
N THR A 241 -15.52 10.86 1.99
CA THR A 241 -14.20 11.52 1.86
C THR A 241 -13.25 11.08 0.73
N SER A 242 -13.61 10.13 -0.14
CA SER A 242 -12.76 9.73 -1.27
C SER A 242 -12.77 10.69 -2.47
N LEU A 243 -13.72 11.62 -2.54
CA LEU A 243 -13.85 12.60 -3.63
C LEU A 243 -13.55 14.02 -3.13
N SER A 244 -12.57 14.67 -3.76
CA SER A 244 -12.34 16.10 -3.59
C SER A 244 -13.54 16.91 -4.08
N LYS A 245 -13.63 18.18 -3.65
CA LYS A 245 -14.71 19.07 -4.10
C LYS A 245 -14.71 19.22 -5.63
N ALA A 246 -13.54 19.39 -6.24
CA ALA A 246 -13.40 19.57 -7.68
C ALA A 246 -13.84 18.33 -8.48
N GLU A 247 -13.54 17.13 -7.97
CA GLU A 247 -13.96 15.87 -8.61
C GLU A 247 -15.46 15.65 -8.48
N ALA A 248 -16.04 15.94 -7.31
CA ALA A 248 -17.49 15.87 -7.13
C ALA A 248 -18.23 16.87 -8.02
N GLU A 249 -17.71 18.09 -8.18
CA GLU A 249 -18.24 19.06 -9.13
C GLU A 249 -18.16 18.57 -10.58
N ARG A 250 -17.04 17.94 -10.98
CA ARG A 250 -16.88 17.38 -12.32
C ARG A 250 -17.88 16.24 -12.56
N LEU A 251 -18.03 15.33 -11.60
CA LEU A 251 -18.98 14.23 -11.67
C LEU A 251 -20.42 14.72 -11.80
N VAL A 252 -20.82 15.71 -11.00
CA VAL A 252 -22.16 16.31 -11.10
C VAL A 252 -22.38 17.00 -12.45
N ARG A 253 -21.36 17.68 -13.00
CA ARG A 253 -21.43 18.25 -14.35
C ARG A 253 -21.60 17.17 -15.42
N ASP A 254 -20.88 16.06 -15.33
CA ASP A 254 -21.01 14.93 -16.26
C ASP A 254 -22.40 14.27 -16.18
N ILE A 255 -22.94 14.10 -14.97
CA ILE A 255 -24.32 13.62 -14.76
C ILE A 255 -25.32 14.58 -15.41
N MET A 256 -25.18 15.89 -15.19
CA MET A 256 -26.05 16.89 -15.82
C MET A 256 -25.99 16.81 -17.34
N LEU A 257 -24.81 16.65 -17.95
CA LEU A 257 -24.67 16.50 -19.40
C LEU A 257 -25.39 15.24 -19.92
N ARG A 258 -25.23 14.10 -19.24
CA ARG A 258 -25.90 12.83 -19.62
C ARG A 258 -27.41 12.92 -19.52
N GLU A 259 -27.91 13.62 -18.51
CA GLU A 259 -29.35 13.81 -18.26
C GLU A 259 -29.95 14.99 -19.07
N ASN A 260 -29.19 15.61 -19.98
CA ASN A 260 -29.58 16.81 -20.73
C ASN A 260 -30.01 18.00 -19.84
N LEU A 261 -29.43 18.09 -18.65
CA LEU A 261 -29.65 19.17 -17.68
C LEU A 261 -28.59 20.25 -17.85
N ARG A 262 -28.98 21.50 -17.56
CA ARG A 262 -28.06 22.65 -17.60
C ARG A 262 -28.21 23.57 -16.39
N PRO A 263 -27.12 24.20 -15.93
CA PRO A 263 -27.19 25.17 -14.85
C PRO A 263 -27.95 26.43 -15.29
N ARG A 264 -28.74 27.01 -14.39
CA ARG A 264 -29.48 28.25 -14.60
C ARG A 264 -28.51 29.40 -14.87
N ARG A 265 -28.70 30.10 -15.99
CA ARG A 265 -27.95 31.30 -16.38
C ARG A 265 -28.74 32.56 -16.03
N LEU A 266 -28.04 33.70 -15.97
CA LEU A 266 -28.65 35.02 -15.72
C LEU A 266 -29.76 35.35 -16.73
N THR A 267 -29.63 34.92 -17.98
CA THR A 267 -30.65 35.07 -19.03
C THR A 267 -31.95 34.32 -18.75
N ASP A 268 -31.88 33.21 -18.00
CA ASP A 268 -33.05 32.40 -17.61
C ASP A 268 -33.86 33.04 -16.46
N ILE A 269 -33.37 34.14 -15.88
CA ILE A 269 -34.08 34.92 -14.86
C ILE A 269 -34.99 35.95 -15.51
N LEU A 270 -34.61 36.45 -16.69
CA LEU A 270 -35.31 37.54 -17.38
C LEU A 270 -36.51 37.08 -18.23
N ILE A 271 -36.62 35.78 -18.53
CA ILE A 271 -37.65 35.21 -19.42
C ILE A 271 -38.76 34.49 -18.62
N GLY A 272 -38.59 34.31 -17.30
CA GLY A 272 -39.46 33.49 -16.44
C GLY A 272 -40.27 34.26 -15.40
N GLY A 273 -40.69 35.48 -15.71
CA GLY A 273 -41.68 36.24 -14.93
C GLY A 273 -43.10 35.93 -15.37
#